data_AF-A0A969DZB6-F1
#
_entry.id   AF-A0A969DZB6-F1
#
_cell.length_a   1.000
_cell.length_b   1.000
_cell.length_c   1.000
_cell.angle_alpha   90.00
_cell.angle_beta   90.00
_cell.angle_gamma   90.00
#
_symmetry.space_group_name_H-M   'P 1'
#
loop_
_entity.id
_entity.type
_entity.pdbx_description
1 polymer ?
#
loop_
_entity_poly.entity_id
_entity_poly.type
_entity_poly.pdbx_seq_one_letter_code
_entity_poly.pdbx_strand_id
1 'polypeptide(L)'
;MDESFPIISVSPGAAESEEAMGTKFKFWYRDDALGDCLFKLCRENTGEDWSEKMAAELAELLGLPHARYELATWDDQRGVVSLQMLPSNTDLLHGNDILAAIASNYPRNQGYNLSQHT
;
A
#
# COMPACT_ATOMS: atom_id res chain seq x y z
N MET A 1 2.75 26.43 6.49
CA MET A 1 2.26 25.05 6.44
C MET A 1 1.29 25.01 5.29
N ASP A 2 1.48 24.08 4.36
CA ASP A 2 0.47 23.84 3.33
C ASP A 2 -0.78 23.31 4.06
N GLU A 3 -1.93 23.94 3.85
CA GLU A 3 -3.16 23.61 4.61
C GLU A 3 -3.82 22.31 4.15
N SER A 4 -3.30 21.65 3.10
CA SER A 4 -3.89 20.47 2.49
C SER A 4 -2.86 19.46 1.99
N PHE A 5 -3.21 18.18 2.03
CA PHE A 5 -2.44 17.12 1.37
C PHE A 5 -2.68 17.12 -0.14
N PRO A 6 -1.64 16.92 -0.97
CA PRO A 6 -1.80 16.84 -2.41
C PRO A 6 -2.61 15.59 -2.82
N ILE A 7 -3.33 15.69 -3.93
CA ILE A 7 -4.06 14.59 -4.55
C ILE A 7 -3.45 14.33 -5.93
N ILE A 8 -2.90 13.13 -6.13
CA ILE A 8 -2.29 12.71 -7.39
C ILE A 8 -3.37 12.20 -8.34
N SER A 9 -3.37 12.71 -9.58
CA SER A 9 -4.23 12.18 -10.64
C SER A 9 -3.51 11.09 -11.42
N VAL A 10 -3.91 9.84 -11.22
CA VAL A 10 -3.38 8.67 -11.94
C VAL A 10 -4.14 8.51 -13.26
N SER A 11 -3.42 8.38 -14.37
CA SER A 11 -4.04 8.20 -15.69
C SER A 11 -4.82 6.88 -15.76
N PRO A 12 -6.02 6.85 -16.39
CA PRO A 12 -6.79 5.63 -16.59
C PRO A 12 -5.99 4.50 -17.26
N GLY A 13 -5.07 4.85 -18.17
CA GLY A 13 -4.20 3.91 -18.88
C GLY A 13 -2.85 3.63 -18.23
N ALA A 14 -2.64 4.03 -16.97
CA ALA A 14 -1.35 3.91 -16.29
C ALA A 14 -1.01 2.49 -15.82
N ALA A 15 -1.98 1.60 -15.67
CA ALA A 15 -1.75 0.29 -15.07
C ALA A 15 -0.77 -0.56 -15.90
N GLU A 16 0.38 -0.91 -15.30
CA GLU A 16 1.43 -1.72 -15.92
C GLU A 16 1.38 -3.18 -15.48
N SER A 17 1.08 -3.43 -14.21
CA SER A 17 0.92 -4.79 -13.68
C SER A 17 0.01 -4.85 -12.46
N GLU A 18 -0.67 -5.97 -12.27
CA GLU A 18 -1.48 -6.24 -11.08
C GLU A 18 -0.62 -6.76 -9.93
N GLU A 19 -0.90 -6.34 -8.69
CA GLU A 19 -0.28 -6.92 -7.50
C GLU A 19 -1.23 -7.92 -6.84
N ALA A 20 -0.88 -9.21 -6.87
CA ALA A 20 -1.78 -10.31 -6.53
C ALA A 20 -2.19 -10.45 -5.05
N MET A 21 -1.59 -9.67 -4.13
CA MET A 21 -1.80 -9.87 -2.69
C MET A 21 -2.81 -8.89 -2.07
N GLY A 22 -3.84 -9.38 -1.39
CA GLY A 22 -4.85 -8.55 -0.72
C GLY A 22 -6.19 -8.58 -1.46
N THR A 23 -7.22 -8.00 -0.84
CA THR A 23 -8.61 -8.03 -1.35
C THR A 23 -9.03 -6.71 -2.01
N LYS A 24 -8.14 -5.72 -2.07
CA LYS A 24 -8.37 -4.43 -2.71
C LYS A 24 -7.82 -4.48 -4.14
N PHE A 25 -8.53 -3.85 -5.07
CA PHE A 25 -7.99 -3.62 -6.41
C PHE A 25 -6.79 -2.69 -6.31
N LYS A 26 -5.69 -3.10 -6.94
CA LYS A 26 -4.43 -2.36 -6.93
C LYS A 26 -3.57 -2.74 -8.13
N PHE A 27 -2.78 -1.78 -8.59
CA PHE A 27 -1.90 -1.96 -9.73
C PHE A 27 -0.64 -1.11 -9.57
N TRP A 28 0.45 -1.62 -10.12
CA TRP A 28 1.68 -0.87 -10.28
C TRP A 28 1.62 -0.03 -11.55
N TYR A 29 2.21 1.15 -11.48
CA TYR A 29 2.42 2.06 -12.60
C TYR A 29 3.69 2.87 -12.36
N ARG A 30 4.25 3.45 -13.43
CA ARG A 30 5.34 4.41 -13.31
C ARG A 30 4.84 5.84 -13.41
N ASP A 31 5.11 6.62 -12.38
CA ASP A 31 4.90 8.06 -12.35
C ASP A 31 6.17 8.80 -12.82
N ASP A 32 6.00 9.86 -13.60
CA ASP A 32 7.13 10.62 -14.16
C ASP A 32 7.98 11.32 -13.07
N ALA A 33 7.36 11.73 -11.97
CA ALA A 33 8.02 12.46 -10.89
C ALA A 33 8.39 11.54 -9.70
N LEU A 34 7.57 10.54 -9.42
CA LEU A 34 7.68 9.68 -8.24
C LEU A 34 8.31 8.32 -8.53
N GLY A 35 8.44 7.93 -9.79
CA GLY A 35 8.94 6.61 -10.19
C GLY A 35 7.89 5.51 -9.99
N ASP A 36 8.34 4.32 -9.64
CA ASP A 36 7.44 3.16 -9.51
C ASP A 36 6.50 3.33 -8.31
N CYS A 37 5.21 3.19 -8.58
CA CYS A 37 4.13 3.51 -7.66
C CYS A 37 3.08 2.40 -7.67
N LEU A 38 2.50 2.12 -6.51
CA LEU A 38 1.37 1.22 -6.35
C LEU A 38 0.12 2.04 -6.06
N PHE A 39 -0.83 2.06 -7.00
CA PHE A 39 -2.16 2.59 -6.74
C PHE A 39 -3.00 1.55 -6.01
N LYS A 40 -3.74 1.98 -4.98
CA LYS A 40 -4.72 1.15 -4.27
C LYS A 40 -6.07 1.84 -4.27
N LEU A 41 -7.07 1.15 -4.81
CA LEU A 41 -8.44 1.66 -4.85
C LEU A 41 -9.06 1.68 -3.45
N CYS A 42 -9.70 2.80 -3.10
CA CYS A 42 -10.46 2.93 -1.87
C CYS A 42 -11.86 2.35 -2.08
N ARG A 43 -12.33 1.54 -1.12
CA ARG A 43 -13.74 1.14 -1.09
C ARG A 43 -14.60 2.32 -0.69
N GLU A 44 -15.75 2.46 -1.35
CA GLU A 44 -16.69 3.54 -1.06
C GLU A 44 -17.10 3.54 0.42
N ASN A 45 -17.17 4.74 1.02
CA ASN A 45 -17.63 4.97 2.39
C ASN A 45 -16.83 4.24 3.51
N THR A 46 -15.61 3.79 3.25
CA THR A 46 -14.77 3.14 4.27
C THR A 46 -13.75 4.07 4.92
N GLY A 47 -13.32 5.12 4.20
CA GLY A 47 -12.25 6.00 4.68
C GLY A 47 -10.85 5.38 4.63
N GLU A 48 -10.68 4.31 3.86
CA GLU A 48 -9.39 3.62 3.70
C GLU A 48 -8.29 4.54 3.15
N ASP A 49 -8.64 5.52 2.31
CA ASP A 49 -7.66 6.43 1.71
C ASP A 49 -7.06 7.43 2.72
N TRP A 50 -7.89 8.18 3.43
CA TRP A 50 -7.41 9.15 4.41
C TRP A 50 -6.78 8.47 5.63
N SER A 51 -7.23 7.27 6.00
CA SER A 51 -6.61 6.53 7.10
C SER A 51 -5.21 6.03 6.76
N GLU A 52 -4.96 5.52 5.54
CA GLU A 52 -3.61 5.17 5.08
C GLU A 52 -2.69 6.41 5.05
N LYS A 53 -3.17 7.55 4.51
CA LYS A 53 -2.39 8.81 4.52
C LYS A 53 -2.08 9.28 5.94
N MET A 54 -3.07 9.32 6.83
CA MET A 54 -2.87 9.76 8.21
C MET A 54 -1.89 8.86 8.98
N ALA A 55 -1.95 7.54 8.78
CA ALA A 55 -1.02 6.60 9.42
C ALA A 55 0.42 6.84 8.96
N ALA A 56 0.63 7.12 7.67
CA ALA A 56 1.95 7.45 7.13
C ALA A 56 2.50 8.75 7.72
N GLU A 57 1.69 9.83 7.73
CA GLU A 57 2.10 11.12 8.32
C GLU A 57 2.39 11.00 9.82
N LEU A 58 1.61 10.19 10.54
CA LEU A 58 1.89 9.94 11.96
C LEU A 58 3.20 9.16 12.15
N ALA A 59 3.49 8.18 11.31
CA ALA A 59 4.74 7.44 11.36
C ALA A 59 5.96 8.34 11.08
N GLU A 60 5.86 9.27 10.13
CA GLU A 60 6.87 10.30 9.87
C GLU A 60 7.12 11.17 11.11
N LEU A 61 6.05 11.68 11.75
CA LEU A 61 6.16 12.48 12.98
C LEU A 61 6.82 11.71 14.14
N LEU A 62 6.65 10.39 14.17
CA LEU A 62 7.28 9.51 15.17
C LEU A 62 8.70 9.08 14.79
N GLY A 63 9.19 9.42 13.59
CA GLY A 63 10.49 8.99 13.08
C GLY A 63 10.59 7.48 12.81
N LEU A 64 9.46 6.83 12.50
CA LEU A 64 9.42 5.40 12.18
C LEU A 64 9.64 5.17 10.69
N PRO A 65 10.40 4.13 10.29
CA PRO A 65 10.45 3.71 8.90
C PRO A 65 9.05 3.30 8.41
N HIS A 66 8.60 3.91 7.32
CA HIS A 66 7.28 3.64 6.75
C HIS A 66 7.32 3.88 5.24
N ALA A 67 6.33 3.32 4.53
CA ALA A 67 6.13 3.62 3.11
C ALA A 67 5.45 4.98 2.97
N ARG A 68 5.85 5.75 1.95
CA ARG A 68 5.22 7.05 1.66
C ARG A 68 3.90 6.83 0.95
N TYR A 69 2.85 7.47 1.46
CA TYR A 69 1.51 7.47 0.90
C TYR A 69 1.08 8.87 0.50
N GLU A 70 0.42 8.99 -0.65
CA GLU A 70 -0.26 10.20 -1.11
C GLU A 70 -1.71 9.88 -1.47
N LEU A 71 -2.61 10.84 -1.28
CA LEU A 71 -3.99 10.71 -1.76
C LEU A 71 -4.00 10.71 -3.29
N ALA A 72 -4.94 9.98 -3.89
CA ALA A 72 -4.99 9.88 -5.34
C ALA A 72 -6.40 9.67 -5.90
N THR A 73 -6.55 9.98 -7.19
CA THR A 73 -7.72 9.64 -8.00
C THR A 73 -7.31 8.88 -9.25
N TRP A 74 -8.09 7.89 -9.66
CA TRP A 74 -7.94 7.14 -10.90
C TRP A 74 -9.33 6.90 -11.48
N ASP A 75 -9.57 7.35 -12.72
CA ASP A 75 -10.87 7.22 -13.40
C ASP A 75 -12.06 7.68 -12.54
N ASP A 76 -11.94 8.89 -11.95
CA ASP A 76 -12.89 9.48 -10.98
C ASP A 76 -13.08 8.68 -9.66
N GLN A 77 -12.35 7.59 -9.47
CA GLN A 77 -12.36 6.79 -8.25
C GLN A 77 -11.27 7.23 -7.28
N ARG A 78 -11.58 7.20 -5.99
CA ARG A 78 -10.63 7.57 -4.92
C ARG A 78 -9.71 6.41 -4.57
N GLY A 79 -8.48 6.73 -4.21
CA GLY A 79 -7.50 5.78 -3.74
C GLY A 79 -6.32 6.45 -3.07
N VAL A 80 -5.26 5.66 -2.92
CA VAL A 80 -3.95 6.15 -2.48
C VAL A 80 -2.86 5.63 -3.41
N VAL A 81 -1.77 6.35 -3.47
CA VAL A 81 -0.53 5.92 -4.12
C VAL A 81 0.50 5.65 -3.03
N SER A 82 1.07 4.44 -3.05
CA SER A 82 2.25 4.09 -2.27
C SER A 82 3.46 4.12 -3.19
N LEU A 83 4.52 4.84 -2.82
CA LEU A 83 5.76 4.80 -3.58
C LEU A 83 6.48 3.47 -3.37
N GLN A 84 7.23 3.01 -4.37
CA GLN A 84 8.12 1.88 -4.24
C GLN A 84 9.16 2.16 -3.14
N MET A 85 9.15 1.31 -2.10
CA MET A 85 10.06 1.44 -0.96
C MET A 85 11.24 0.47 -1.02
N LEU A 86 11.17 -0.53 -1.92
CA LEU A 86 12.20 -1.54 -2.06
C LEU A 86 13.37 -1.01 -2.91
N PRO A 87 14.61 -1.14 -2.44
CA PRO A 87 15.78 -0.93 -3.28
C PRO A 87 15.79 -1.88 -4.47
N SER A 88 16.46 -1.48 -5.55
CA SER A 88 16.68 -2.36 -6.70
C SER A 88 17.35 -3.67 -6.28
N ASN A 89 16.93 -4.78 -6.88
CA ASN A 89 17.41 -6.14 -6.59
C ASN A 89 17.14 -6.62 -5.15
N THR A 90 16.02 -6.19 -4.55
CA THR A 90 15.53 -6.75 -3.29
C THR A 90 14.10 -7.26 -3.46
N ASP A 91 13.78 -8.31 -2.70
CA ASP A 91 12.43 -8.88 -2.65
C ASP A 91 11.83 -8.62 -1.27
N LEU A 92 10.51 -8.37 -1.24
CA LEU A 92 9.75 -8.31 0.00
C LEU A 92 9.34 -9.72 0.42
N LEU A 93 9.91 -10.21 1.51
CA LEU A 93 9.44 -11.42 2.19
C LEU A 93 8.49 -11.01 3.32
N HIS A 94 7.26 -11.54 3.33
CA HIS A 94 6.30 -11.18 4.38
C HIS A 94 6.67 -11.83 5.71
N GLY A 95 6.37 -11.13 6.81
CA GLY A 95 6.57 -11.66 8.16
C GLY A 95 5.87 -13.00 8.37
N ASN A 96 4.69 -13.19 7.77
CA ASN A 96 3.96 -14.46 7.83
C ASN A 96 4.73 -15.61 7.18
N ASP A 97 5.45 -15.37 6.09
CA ASP A 97 6.26 -16.39 5.42
C ASP A 97 7.46 -16.79 6.29
N ILE A 98 8.09 -15.79 6.93
CA ILE A 98 9.17 -16.03 7.90
C ILE A 98 8.64 -16.84 9.08
N LEU A 99 7.51 -16.45 9.67
CA LEU A 99 6.89 -17.13 10.80
C LEU A 99 6.48 -18.57 10.45
N ALA A 100 5.89 -18.79 9.27
CA ALA A 100 5.55 -20.12 8.76
C ALA A 100 6.78 -21.03 8.63
N ALA A 101 7.94 -20.45 8.30
CA ALA A 101 9.20 -21.19 8.19
C ALA A 101 9.80 -21.55 9.55
N ILE A 102 9.79 -20.62 10.52
CA ILE A 102 10.51 -20.81 11.80
C ILE A 102 9.66 -21.44 12.92
N ALA A 103 8.35 -21.18 12.95
CA ALA A 103 7.47 -21.64 14.01
C ALA A 103 6.65 -22.83 13.51
N SER A 104 6.95 -24.02 14.05
CA SER A 104 6.33 -25.29 13.63
C SER A 104 4.81 -25.35 13.85
N ASN A 105 4.29 -24.54 14.78
CA ASN A 105 2.87 -24.40 15.06
C ASN A 105 2.20 -23.20 14.36
N TYR A 106 2.94 -22.43 13.54
CA TYR A 106 2.35 -21.31 12.81
C TYR A 106 1.45 -21.82 11.68
N PRO A 107 0.26 -21.25 11.48
CA PRO A 107 -0.65 -21.68 10.43
C PRO A 107 -0.02 -21.46 9.04
N ARG A 108 0.19 -22.53 8.27
CA ARG A 108 0.78 -22.47 6.92
C ARG A 108 -0.24 -22.42 5.78
N ASN A 109 -1.46 -22.91 6.03
CA ASN A 109 -2.48 -23.17 5.00
C ASN A 109 -3.84 -22.50 5.27
N GLN A 110 -3.91 -21.60 6.25
CA GLN A 110 -5.11 -20.81 6.51
C GLN A 110 -4.81 -19.40 5.99
N GLY A 111 -5.55 -18.96 4.96
CA GLY A 111 -5.35 -17.67 4.31
C GLY A 111 -5.74 -16.48 5.20
N TYR A 112 -6.53 -15.55 4.66
CA TYR A 112 -7.01 -14.38 5.40
C TYR A 112 -7.83 -14.76 6.65
N ASN A 113 -7.88 -13.86 7.65
CA ASN A 113 -8.64 -13.96 8.90
C ASN A 113 -8.13 -14.97 9.95
N LEU A 114 -6.82 -15.10 10.12
CA LEU A 114 -6.26 -15.73 11.31
C LEU A 114 -6.40 -14.79 12.51
N SER A 115 -7.44 -15.01 13.32
CA SER A 115 -7.76 -14.20 14.52
C SER A 115 -6.81 -14.40 15.70
N GLN A 116 -5.80 -15.26 15.56
CA GLN A 116 -4.92 -15.60 16.69
C GLN A 116 -3.88 -14.53 17.02
N HIS A 117 -3.65 -13.55 16.13
CA HIS A 117 -2.64 -12.51 16.34
C HIS A 117 -3.07 -11.16 15.73
N THR A 118 -3.97 -10.46 16.43
CA THR A 118 -4.06 -8.99 16.39
C THR A 118 -3.89 -8.47 17.81
#